data_AF-A0A1H3W1H9-F1
#
_entry.id   AF-A0A1H3W1H9-F1
#
_cell.length_a   1.000
_cell.length_b   1.000
_cell.length_c   1.000
_cell.angle_alpha   90.00
_cell.angle_beta   90.00
_cell.angle_gamma   90.00
#
_symmetry.space_group_name_H-M   'P 1'
#
loop_
_entity.id
_entity.type
_entity.pdbx_description
1 polymer ?
#
loop_
_entity_poly.entity_id
_entity_poly.type
_entity_poly.pdbx_seq_one_letter_code
_entity_poly.pdbx_strand_id
1 'polypeptide(L)'
;MANPDLAFAQLFWDLMNRRTGELGHVDFLPQKPVCDLKSPIEQPFPRSTPEEQGISSSYLAALVRELAANPHVNPHEFMVVRHGHVIYEGAFDPYKRGVWHVTYSMCKTFTGMAIGLLIDEGKLHLDDAVLDILKPTRGYLGTLLMQVKFSGLTIRHLLTMSSGVAFNEVGAISGNTWTESYFNARVKFDPGTKFEYNSMNSYILSAVVTELTGKTMFEYLSEKIFLPMGITKVFWETSPEGVTKAGWGMFLTQEDAAKLGCLYLNKGVWHGQRLLSREWVEEATKPQIETGRETNPSYGYQLWMNNLPGSYTYNGMLGQNVYVYPSLDLVVIINAGNDEVFAGGTMTKIIRKYFHKDYVPSDVPLPRDPVGELELATVRQKCEDPYGQARIQGGGWGRGKTAAAESDYFFHQIDGRLYEMRSKGIGLFPLIMQVVHNNFTNGIAALRFEMKSGIMNLVFREGEDVYTLPVGMGRSRYSVVRLNQEEYLVGTKGRYGYNEDGEPVLSLRIAFIEEATERRLKIVFHDRENITLQWDETPGNDIIQNILKMITTGSGNTNFIVDSVMNHINPELLEDAMQSAIEPVVNAVLVEKDM
;
A
#
# COMPACT_ATOMS: atom_id res chain seq x y z
N MET A 1 -23.15 20.42 -11.57
CA MET A 1 -22.07 19.53 -11.11
C MET A 1 -21.22 20.31 -10.13
N ALA A 2 -20.96 19.77 -8.95
CA ALA A 2 -20.02 20.39 -8.01
C ALA A 2 -18.64 20.47 -8.68
N ASN A 3 -17.95 21.59 -8.50
CA ASN A 3 -16.58 21.73 -8.97
C ASN A 3 -15.71 20.74 -8.17
N PRO A 4 -15.00 19.79 -8.82
CA PRO A 4 -14.22 18.77 -8.12
C PRO A 4 -13.20 19.36 -7.14
N ASP A 5 -12.67 20.56 -7.44
CA ASP A 5 -11.75 21.27 -6.54
C ASP A 5 -12.44 21.74 -5.25
N LEU A 6 -13.72 22.15 -5.33
CA LEU A 6 -14.54 22.55 -4.19
C LEU A 6 -14.99 21.34 -3.37
N ALA A 7 -15.37 20.25 -4.04
CA ALA A 7 -15.72 18.99 -3.37
C ALA A 7 -14.53 18.41 -2.60
N PHE A 8 -13.33 18.49 -3.19
CA PHE A 8 -12.10 18.12 -2.51
C PHE A 8 -11.76 19.06 -1.34
N ALA A 9 -11.85 20.39 -1.53
CA ALA A 9 -11.61 21.34 -0.45
C ALA A 9 -12.56 21.11 0.74
N GLN A 10 -13.81 20.74 0.46
CA GLN A 10 -14.79 20.36 1.49
C GLN A 10 -14.41 19.06 2.19
N LEU A 11 -14.11 17.98 1.43
CA LEU A 11 -13.63 16.70 1.99
C LEU A 11 -12.42 16.92 2.89
N PHE A 12 -11.45 17.70 2.43
CA PHE A 12 -10.25 18.05 3.19
C PHE A 12 -10.58 18.86 4.45
N TRP A 13 -11.44 19.87 4.33
CA TRP A 13 -11.88 20.69 5.47
C TRP A 13 -12.59 19.83 6.53
N ASP A 14 -13.46 18.92 6.12
CA ASP A 14 -14.19 18.04 7.03
C ASP A 14 -13.25 16.99 7.67
N LEU A 15 -12.25 16.51 6.94
CA LEU A 15 -11.19 15.66 7.46
C LEU A 15 -10.38 16.34 8.57
N MET A 16 -9.93 17.58 8.31
CA MET A 16 -9.21 18.40 9.30
C MET A 16 -10.06 18.69 10.54
N ASN A 17 -11.36 18.88 10.34
CA ASN A 17 -12.31 19.12 11.43
C ASN A 17 -12.82 17.83 12.09
N ARG A 18 -12.26 16.66 11.74
CA ARG A 18 -12.62 15.34 12.30
C ARG A 18 -14.11 15.00 12.13
N ARG A 19 -14.72 15.46 11.03
CA ARG A 19 -16.13 15.20 10.66
C ARG A 19 -16.24 14.02 9.69
N THR A 20 -15.55 12.92 9.97
CA THR A 20 -15.41 11.80 9.03
C THR A 20 -16.72 11.06 8.75
N GLY A 21 -17.67 11.05 9.70
CA GLY A 21 -18.98 10.39 9.53
C GLY A 21 -19.97 11.12 8.60
N GLU A 22 -19.61 12.30 8.10
CA GLU A 22 -20.40 13.08 7.11
C GLU A 22 -19.70 13.13 5.74
N LEU A 23 -18.57 12.42 5.58
CA LEU A 23 -17.76 12.42 4.37
C LEU A 23 -18.32 11.46 3.32
N GLY A 24 -18.67 12.00 2.15
CA GLY A 24 -18.91 11.18 0.97
C GLY A 24 -19.87 11.82 -0.01
N HIS A 25 -19.35 12.49 -1.03
CA HIS A 25 -20.07 12.67 -2.30
C HIS A 25 -19.89 11.45 -3.24
N VAL A 26 -19.21 10.41 -2.75
CA VAL A 26 -18.91 9.16 -3.45
C VAL A 26 -19.54 8.02 -2.67
N ASP A 27 -20.35 7.22 -3.33
CA ASP A 27 -21.03 6.08 -2.70
C ASP A 27 -19.98 4.99 -2.37
N PHE A 28 -19.86 4.62 -1.09
CA PHE A 28 -19.06 3.47 -0.70
C PHE A 28 -19.83 2.18 -0.95
N LEU A 29 -19.23 1.27 -1.71
CA LEU A 29 -19.74 -0.07 -1.95
C LEU A 29 -18.67 -1.07 -1.49
N PRO A 30 -18.97 -1.95 -0.52
CA PRO A 30 -18.04 -2.99 -0.08
C PRO A 30 -17.70 -3.90 -1.26
N GLN A 31 -16.41 -4.02 -1.57
CA GLN A 31 -15.93 -4.80 -2.71
C GLN A 31 -14.88 -5.83 -2.29
N LYS A 32 -14.10 -5.54 -1.24
CA LYS A 32 -12.97 -6.38 -0.84
C LYS A 32 -13.46 -7.73 -0.28
N PRO A 33 -13.09 -8.86 -0.90
CA PRO A 33 -13.35 -10.17 -0.31
C PRO A 33 -12.49 -10.38 0.94
N VAL A 34 -12.86 -11.40 1.72
CA VAL A 34 -12.01 -11.88 2.82
C VAL A 34 -10.78 -12.57 2.22
N CYS A 35 -9.59 -12.26 2.75
CA CYS A 35 -8.36 -12.93 2.35
C CYS A 35 -8.48 -14.44 2.57
N ASP A 36 -8.29 -15.24 1.51
CA ASP A 36 -8.24 -16.69 1.64
C ASP A 36 -6.89 -17.13 2.23
N LEU A 37 -6.85 -17.25 3.55
CA LEU A 37 -5.68 -17.72 4.30
C LEU A 37 -5.50 -19.25 4.26
N LYS A 38 -6.48 -20.01 3.78
CA LYS A 38 -6.50 -21.47 3.90
C LYS A 38 -6.01 -22.16 2.63
N SER A 39 -6.38 -21.66 1.46
CA SER A 39 -5.97 -22.29 0.21
C SER A 39 -4.45 -22.15 0.02
N PRO A 40 -3.76 -23.16 -0.54
CA PRO A 40 -2.35 -23.03 -0.87
C PRO A 40 -2.16 -22.04 -2.04
N ILE A 41 -0.93 -21.53 -2.20
CA ILE A 41 -0.52 -20.87 -3.44
C ILE A 41 -0.44 -21.94 -4.53
N GLU A 42 -1.10 -21.72 -5.67
CA GLU A 42 -1.02 -22.62 -6.82
C GLU A 42 0.24 -22.32 -7.63
N GLN A 43 0.81 -23.34 -8.28
CA GLN A 43 2.06 -23.22 -9.05
C GLN A 43 3.18 -22.45 -8.31
N PRO A 44 3.48 -22.77 -7.03
CA PRO A 44 4.52 -22.08 -6.29
C PRO A 44 5.89 -22.35 -6.91
N PHE A 45 6.82 -21.42 -6.74
CA PHE A 45 8.20 -21.62 -7.18
C PHE A 45 8.87 -22.75 -6.41
N PRO A 46 9.79 -23.51 -7.02
CA PRO A 46 10.71 -24.34 -6.24
C PRO A 46 11.55 -23.47 -5.30
N ARG A 47 11.81 -23.96 -4.09
CA ARG A 47 12.75 -23.33 -3.14
C ARG A 47 14.13 -23.96 -3.31
N SER A 48 15.18 -23.16 -3.22
CA SER A 48 16.57 -23.60 -3.30
C SER A 48 17.42 -22.80 -2.31
N THR A 49 18.60 -23.30 -1.95
CA THR A 49 19.55 -22.47 -1.19
C THR A 49 20.08 -21.34 -2.07
N PRO A 50 20.46 -20.20 -1.48
CA PRO A 50 21.18 -19.15 -2.22
C PRO A 50 22.40 -19.71 -2.97
N GLU A 51 23.18 -20.59 -2.34
CA GLU A 51 24.41 -21.16 -2.89
C GLU A 51 24.16 -21.95 -4.17
N GLU A 52 23.13 -22.80 -4.19
CA GLU A 52 22.72 -23.56 -5.37
C GLU A 52 22.35 -22.64 -6.55
N GLN A 53 21.88 -21.43 -6.24
CA GLN A 53 21.59 -20.39 -7.22
C GLN A 53 22.66 -19.31 -7.26
N GLY A 54 23.91 -19.61 -6.90
CA GLY A 54 25.07 -18.75 -7.15
C GLY A 54 25.16 -17.46 -6.31
N ILE A 55 24.41 -17.36 -5.20
CA ILE A 55 24.43 -16.23 -4.26
C ILE A 55 24.80 -16.74 -2.87
N SER A 56 25.61 -16.01 -2.09
CA SER A 56 25.93 -16.43 -0.73
C SER A 56 24.75 -16.18 0.24
N SER A 57 24.44 -17.15 1.08
CA SER A 57 23.48 -17.01 2.19
C SER A 57 23.91 -15.92 3.18
N SER A 58 25.21 -15.83 3.49
CA SER A 58 25.78 -14.77 4.32
C SER A 58 25.57 -13.37 3.71
N TYR A 59 25.62 -13.26 2.38
CA TYR A 59 25.34 -12.00 1.67
C TYR A 59 23.88 -11.57 1.81
N LEU A 60 22.94 -12.50 1.61
CA LEU A 60 21.52 -12.22 1.84
C LEU A 60 21.22 -11.94 3.32
N ALA A 61 21.92 -12.61 4.24
CA ALA A 61 21.73 -12.37 5.68
C ALA A 61 22.12 -10.93 6.06
N ALA A 62 23.20 -10.39 5.47
CA ALA A 62 23.59 -9.00 5.65
C ALA A 62 22.52 -8.03 5.11
N LEU A 63 21.99 -8.28 3.91
CA LEU A 63 20.89 -7.47 3.34
C LEU A 63 19.67 -7.46 4.25
N VAL A 64 19.20 -8.63 4.69
CA VAL A 64 18.00 -8.74 5.53
C VAL A 64 18.20 -8.02 6.87
N ARG A 65 19.40 -8.09 7.47
CA ARG A 65 19.69 -7.32 8.70
C ARG A 65 19.64 -5.83 8.47
N GLU A 66 20.18 -5.34 7.36
CA GLU A 66 20.19 -3.90 7.06
C GLU A 66 18.76 -3.39 6.83
N LEU A 67 17.92 -4.15 6.13
CA LEU A 67 16.49 -3.86 6.00
C LEU A 67 15.78 -3.86 7.36
N ALA A 68 15.99 -4.90 8.18
CA ALA A 68 15.36 -5.06 9.49
C ALA A 68 15.76 -3.97 10.51
N ALA A 69 17.01 -3.50 10.43
CA ALA A 69 17.56 -2.52 11.37
C ALA A 69 17.22 -1.07 11.00
N ASN A 70 16.73 -0.82 9.78
CA ASN A 70 16.46 0.53 9.32
C ASN A 70 15.03 0.98 9.69
N PRO A 71 14.87 2.02 10.54
CA PRO A 71 13.56 2.44 11.04
C PRO A 71 12.66 3.06 9.96
N HIS A 72 13.22 3.53 8.85
CA HIS A 72 12.48 4.15 7.75
C HIS A 72 12.02 3.16 6.68
N VAL A 73 12.49 1.91 6.73
CA VAL A 73 12.11 0.90 5.72
C VAL A 73 10.82 0.20 6.11
N ASN A 74 10.60 -0.02 7.41
CA ASN A 74 9.43 -0.74 7.94
C ASN A 74 8.99 -1.93 7.05
N PRO A 75 9.89 -2.91 6.81
CA PRO A 75 9.60 -4.01 5.90
C PRO A 75 8.52 -4.91 6.48
N HIS A 76 7.66 -5.45 5.64
CA HIS A 76 6.56 -6.36 6.01
C HIS A 76 6.86 -7.78 5.54
N GLU A 77 7.24 -7.93 4.28
CA GLU A 77 7.63 -9.20 3.66
C GLU A 77 8.76 -8.96 2.66
N PHE A 78 9.69 -9.92 2.53
CA PHE A 78 10.80 -9.86 1.59
C PHE A 78 11.05 -11.22 0.94
N MET A 79 11.16 -11.24 -0.40
CA MET A 79 11.43 -12.43 -1.20
C MET A 79 12.48 -12.14 -2.27
N VAL A 80 13.32 -13.14 -2.54
CA VAL A 80 14.32 -13.11 -3.62
C VAL A 80 14.16 -14.36 -4.46
N VAL A 81 14.00 -14.19 -5.76
CA VAL A 81 13.89 -15.26 -6.76
C VAL A 81 15.06 -15.14 -7.75
N ARG A 82 15.80 -16.23 -7.98
CA ARG A 82 16.86 -16.30 -8.99
C ARG A 82 16.77 -17.62 -9.76
N HIS A 83 16.96 -17.58 -11.07
CA HIS A 83 16.83 -18.75 -11.96
C HIS A 83 15.50 -19.52 -11.75
N GLY A 84 14.41 -18.80 -11.49
CA GLY A 84 13.09 -19.38 -11.21
C GLY A 84 12.95 -20.10 -9.86
N HIS A 85 13.90 -19.93 -8.92
CA HIS A 85 13.84 -20.50 -7.58
C HIS A 85 13.75 -19.42 -6.52
N VAL A 86 12.90 -19.62 -5.50
CA VAL A 86 12.90 -18.80 -4.28
C VAL A 86 14.15 -19.17 -3.47
N ILE A 87 15.07 -18.21 -3.34
CA ILE A 87 16.32 -18.36 -2.58
C ILE A 87 16.26 -17.70 -1.20
N TYR A 88 15.30 -16.80 -1.02
CA TYR A 88 14.94 -16.23 0.28
C TYR A 88 13.46 -15.87 0.29
N GLU A 89 12.80 -16.13 1.42
CA GLU A 89 11.48 -15.62 1.76
C GLU A 89 11.39 -15.43 3.28
N GLY A 90 10.83 -14.32 3.74
CA GLY A 90 10.64 -14.02 5.16
C GLY A 90 9.70 -12.84 5.40
N ALA A 91 8.97 -12.89 6.51
CA ALA A 91 8.15 -11.78 7.01
C ALA A 91 8.80 -11.06 8.19
N PHE A 92 8.23 -9.92 8.56
CA PHE A 92 8.66 -9.09 9.69
C PHE A 92 7.48 -8.85 10.62
N ASP A 93 7.61 -9.18 11.92
CA ASP A 93 6.55 -9.01 12.92
C ASP A 93 5.97 -7.58 12.87
N PRO A 94 4.64 -7.40 12.74
CA PRO A 94 3.57 -8.41 12.89
C PRO A 94 3.08 -9.09 11.60
N TYR A 95 3.66 -8.79 10.45
CA TYR A 95 3.22 -9.28 9.14
C TYR A 95 3.51 -10.77 8.94
N LYS A 96 2.78 -11.39 8.00
CA LYS A 96 2.83 -12.85 7.80
C LYS A 96 2.97 -13.19 6.34
N ARG A 97 3.79 -14.21 6.08
CA ARG A 97 3.90 -14.82 4.75
C ARG A 97 2.56 -15.37 4.27
N GLY A 98 2.29 -15.20 2.97
CA GLY A 98 1.16 -15.80 2.28
C GLY A 98 -0.18 -15.10 2.50
N VAL A 99 -0.18 -13.98 3.23
CA VAL A 99 -1.29 -13.01 3.21
C VAL A 99 -1.13 -12.17 1.94
N TRP A 100 -2.23 -11.81 1.27
CA TRP A 100 -2.12 -10.83 0.19
C TRP A 100 -1.76 -9.46 0.77
N HIS A 101 -1.23 -8.59 -0.06
CA HIS A 101 -0.89 -7.24 0.38
C HIS A 101 -1.39 -6.24 -0.65
N VAL A 102 -1.84 -5.08 -0.18
CA VAL A 102 -2.13 -3.95 -1.04
C VAL A 102 -0.90 -3.62 -1.88
N THR A 103 -1.13 -3.34 -3.16
CA THR A 103 -0.05 -3.13 -4.14
C THR A 103 0.13 -1.66 -4.52
N TYR A 104 -0.87 -0.82 -4.21
CA TYR A 104 -1.00 0.55 -4.71
C TYR A 104 -0.63 0.64 -6.21
N SER A 105 0.28 1.54 -6.58
CA SER A 105 0.69 1.77 -7.96
C SER A 105 1.45 0.64 -8.63
N MET A 106 1.89 -0.39 -7.89
CA MET A 106 2.61 -1.53 -8.47
C MET A 106 1.73 -2.23 -9.53
N CYS A 107 0.41 -2.24 -9.35
CA CYS A 107 -0.53 -2.87 -10.27
C CYS A 107 -0.58 -2.24 -11.66
N LYS A 108 -0.07 -1.00 -11.84
CA LYS A 108 -0.06 -0.33 -13.15
C LYS A 108 0.71 -1.11 -14.21
N THR A 109 1.77 -1.82 -13.81
CA THR A 109 2.50 -2.69 -14.73
C THR A 109 1.59 -3.76 -15.34
N PHE A 110 0.58 -4.24 -14.59
CA PHE A 110 -0.39 -5.21 -15.09
C PHE A 110 -1.42 -4.57 -16.01
N THR A 111 -1.74 -3.29 -15.82
CA THR A 111 -2.44 -2.49 -16.84
C THR A 111 -1.66 -2.42 -18.14
N GLY A 112 -0.33 -2.23 -18.06
CA GLY A 112 0.56 -2.35 -19.22
C GLY A 112 0.43 -3.71 -19.89
N MET A 113 0.43 -4.82 -19.12
CA MET A 113 0.22 -6.17 -19.66
C MET A 113 -1.10 -6.31 -20.43
N ALA A 114 -2.21 -5.79 -19.90
CA ALA A 114 -3.51 -5.85 -20.57
C ALA A 114 -3.48 -5.15 -21.94
N ILE A 115 -2.81 -3.99 -22.02
CA ILE A 115 -2.64 -3.26 -23.27
C ILE A 115 -1.73 -4.01 -24.25
N GLY A 116 -0.66 -4.63 -23.75
CA GLY A 116 0.20 -5.51 -24.54
C GLY A 116 -0.56 -6.68 -25.16
N LEU A 117 -1.43 -7.33 -24.39
CA LEU A 117 -2.28 -8.41 -24.90
C LEU A 117 -3.24 -7.93 -26.00
N LEU A 118 -3.84 -6.74 -25.88
CA LEU A 118 -4.70 -6.19 -26.92
C LEU A 118 -3.93 -5.87 -28.21
N ILE A 119 -2.69 -5.42 -28.07
CA ILE A 119 -1.79 -5.20 -29.22
C ILE A 119 -1.41 -6.54 -29.87
N ASP A 120 -1.06 -7.55 -29.06
CA ASP A 120 -0.76 -8.91 -29.55
C ASP A 120 -1.97 -9.55 -30.26
N GLU A 121 -3.19 -9.25 -29.79
CA GLU A 121 -4.45 -9.68 -30.41
C GLU A 121 -4.83 -8.83 -31.66
N GLY A 122 -4.05 -7.80 -32.01
CA GLY A 122 -4.33 -6.90 -33.13
C GLY A 122 -5.55 -6.00 -32.95
N LYS A 123 -6.03 -5.83 -31.71
CA LYS A 123 -7.21 -5.02 -31.35
C LYS A 123 -6.88 -3.57 -31.04
N LEU A 124 -5.60 -3.26 -30.83
CA LEU A 124 -5.13 -1.96 -30.39
C LEU A 124 -3.74 -1.68 -30.95
N HIS A 125 -3.44 -0.42 -31.24
CA HIS A 125 -2.10 0.07 -31.54
C HIS A 125 -1.73 1.20 -30.59
N LEU A 126 -0.42 1.43 -30.40
CA LEU A 126 0.09 2.46 -29.51
C LEU A 126 -0.34 3.87 -29.90
N ASP A 127 -0.50 4.11 -31.20
CA ASP A 127 -0.81 5.44 -31.75
C ASP A 127 -2.31 5.62 -32.02
N ASP A 128 -3.15 4.65 -31.61
CA ASP A 128 -4.60 4.79 -31.67
C ASP A 128 -5.06 5.95 -30.77
N ALA A 129 -5.97 6.76 -31.30
CA ALA A 129 -6.56 7.88 -30.57
C ALA A 129 -7.53 7.36 -29.49
N VAL A 130 -7.32 7.79 -28.24
CA VAL A 130 -8.13 7.33 -27.10
C VAL A 130 -9.61 7.68 -27.28
N LEU A 131 -9.90 8.85 -27.84
CA LEU A 131 -11.27 9.29 -28.09
C LEU A 131 -11.99 8.40 -29.11
N ASP A 132 -11.30 7.91 -30.13
CA ASP A 132 -11.93 7.10 -31.17
C ASP A 132 -12.40 5.75 -30.65
N ILE A 133 -11.70 5.24 -29.64
CA ILE A 133 -12.05 3.99 -28.96
C ILE A 133 -13.24 4.21 -28.03
N LEU A 134 -13.25 5.27 -27.22
CA LEU A 134 -14.26 5.46 -26.16
C LEU A 134 -15.55 6.17 -26.63
N LYS A 135 -15.51 6.93 -27.73
CA LYS A 135 -16.69 7.65 -28.25
C LYS A 135 -17.92 6.78 -28.56
N PRO A 136 -17.83 5.51 -29.02
CA PRO A 136 -19.01 4.74 -29.42
C PRO A 136 -19.97 4.47 -28.25
N THR A 137 -19.43 4.25 -27.05
CA THR A 137 -20.23 4.04 -25.83
C THR A 137 -20.41 5.31 -25.01
N ARG A 138 -19.61 6.35 -25.27
CA ARG A 138 -19.63 7.63 -24.54
C ARG A 138 -19.84 8.80 -25.48
N GLY A 139 -21.07 8.96 -25.97
CA GLY A 139 -21.41 9.95 -27.00
C GLY A 139 -21.02 11.40 -26.70
N TYR A 140 -20.90 11.80 -25.43
CA TYR A 140 -20.43 13.14 -25.04
C TYR A 140 -18.98 13.44 -25.46
N LEU A 141 -18.16 12.40 -25.64
CA LEU A 141 -16.79 12.51 -26.16
C LEU A 141 -16.75 12.83 -27.66
N GLY A 142 -17.86 12.66 -28.38
CA GLY A 142 -17.98 12.95 -29.80
C GLY A 142 -18.13 14.43 -30.15
N THR A 143 -18.14 15.33 -29.16
CA THR A 143 -18.26 16.78 -29.42
C THR A 143 -17.01 17.35 -30.09
N LEU A 144 -17.19 18.35 -30.97
CA LEU A 144 -16.07 19.02 -31.64
C LEU A 144 -15.06 19.61 -30.63
N LEU A 145 -15.55 20.12 -29.50
CA LEU A 145 -14.70 20.64 -28.42
C LEU A 145 -13.76 19.56 -27.88
N MET A 146 -14.27 18.36 -27.59
CA MET A 146 -13.46 17.25 -27.06
C MET A 146 -12.49 16.73 -28.11
N GLN A 147 -12.94 16.59 -29.36
CA GLN A 147 -12.08 16.17 -30.47
C GLN A 147 -10.91 17.13 -30.67
N VAL A 148 -11.13 18.45 -30.62
CA VAL A 148 -10.04 19.43 -30.73
C VAL A 148 -9.11 19.32 -29.52
N LYS A 149 -9.66 19.28 -28.31
CA LYS A 149 -8.91 19.28 -27.04
C LYS A 149 -8.01 18.05 -26.86
N PHE A 150 -8.44 16.87 -27.32
CA PHE A 150 -7.70 15.61 -27.15
C PHE A 150 -7.30 14.95 -28.48
N SER A 151 -7.25 15.71 -29.58
CA SER A 151 -6.89 15.22 -30.92
C SER A 151 -5.54 14.49 -30.99
N GLY A 152 -4.60 14.82 -30.09
CA GLY A 152 -3.28 14.18 -30.00
C GLY A 152 -3.13 13.13 -28.90
N LEU A 153 -4.19 12.81 -28.14
CA LEU A 153 -4.08 11.86 -27.03
C LEU A 153 -4.16 10.41 -27.52
N THR A 154 -3.08 9.65 -27.37
CA THR A 154 -2.96 8.25 -27.81
C THR A 154 -2.74 7.29 -26.64
N ILE A 155 -2.85 5.99 -26.91
CA ILE A 155 -2.56 4.92 -25.94
C ILE A 155 -1.13 5.05 -25.39
N ARG A 156 -0.15 5.35 -26.25
CA ARG A 156 1.25 5.60 -25.87
C ARG A 156 1.37 6.69 -24.80
N HIS A 157 0.64 7.80 -24.96
CA HIS A 157 0.69 8.91 -24.01
C HIS A 157 0.13 8.54 -22.63
N LEU A 158 -0.87 7.64 -22.57
CA LEU A 158 -1.37 7.12 -21.31
C LEU A 158 -0.38 6.15 -20.65
N LEU A 159 0.24 5.26 -21.43
CA LEU A 159 1.23 4.28 -20.93
C LEU A 159 2.49 4.92 -20.36
N THR A 160 2.89 6.06 -20.91
CA THR A 160 4.12 6.79 -20.56
C THR A 160 3.91 7.93 -19.57
N MET A 161 2.69 8.08 -19.03
CA MET A 161 2.34 9.18 -18.11
C MET A 161 2.61 10.57 -18.70
N SER A 162 2.23 10.78 -19.95
CA SER A 162 2.47 12.02 -20.68
C SER A 162 1.20 12.59 -21.29
N SER A 163 0.03 12.37 -20.67
CA SER A 163 -1.27 12.83 -21.19
C SER A 163 -1.50 14.34 -21.02
N GLY A 164 -0.88 14.94 -20.00
CA GLY A 164 -1.10 16.34 -19.61
C GLY A 164 -2.45 16.62 -18.96
N VAL A 165 -3.27 15.60 -18.69
CA VAL A 165 -4.61 15.79 -18.12
C VAL A 165 -4.55 16.06 -16.61
N ALA A 166 -5.24 17.11 -16.18
CA ALA A 166 -5.21 17.59 -14.79
C ALA A 166 -5.97 16.69 -13.80
N PHE A 167 -7.02 15.99 -14.23
CA PHE A 167 -7.79 15.10 -13.36
C PHE A 167 -6.94 13.94 -12.89
N ASN A 168 -6.80 13.81 -11.57
CA ASN A 168 -5.91 12.87 -10.92
C ASN A 168 -6.64 12.06 -9.83
N GLU A 169 -5.92 11.28 -9.06
CA GLU A 169 -6.43 10.41 -7.99
C GLU A 169 -7.20 11.19 -6.93
N VAL A 170 -6.78 12.42 -6.65
CA VAL A 170 -7.43 13.34 -5.72
C VAL A 170 -8.78 13.81 -6.26
N GLY A 171 -8.92 13.94 -7.58
CA GLY A 171 -10.23 14.17 -8.19
C GLY A 171 -11.17 12.96 -8.07
N ALA A 172 -10.62 11.75 -8.19
CA ALA A 172 -11.39 10.50 -8.15
C ALA A 172 -12.08 10.23 -6.80
N ILE A 173 -11.51 10.70 -5.69
CA ILE A 173 -12.12 10.57 -4.35
C ILE A 173 -13.30 11.54 -4.11
N SER A 174 -13.60 12.43 -5.07
CA SER A 174 -14.59 13.51 -4.86
C SER A 174 -15.86 13.37 -5.71
N GLY A 175 -15.97 12.35 -6.56
CA GLY A 175 -17.18 12.11 -7.36
C GLY A 175 -17.23 10.72 -8.01
N ASN A 176 -18.39 10.36 -8.57
CA ASN A 176 -18.66 9.03 -9.13
C ASN A 176 -18.37 8.90 -10.64
N THR A 177 -18.17 9.99 -11.39
CA THR A 177 -18.11 9.99 -12.87
C THR A 177 -16.69 10.23 -13.40
N TRP A 178 -15.75 9.38 -13.01
CA TRP A 178 -14.30 9.59 -13.21
C TRP A 178 -13.90 9.80 -14.67
N THR A 179 -14.47 9.03 -15.60
CA THR A 179 -14.13 9.15 -17.03
C THR A 179 -14.59 10.49 -17.59
N GLU A 180 -15.81 10.91 -17.25
CA GLU A 180 -16.34 12.21 -17.66
C GLU A 180 -15.51 13.34 -17.05
N SER A 181 -15.17 13.24 -15.76
CA SER A 181 -14.30 14.21 -15.08
C SER A 181 -12.92 14.30 -15.73
N TYR A 182 -12.33 13.17 -16.16
CA TYR A 182 -11.05 13.15 -16.85
C TYR A 182 -11.08 13.95 -18.15
N PHE A 183 -12.07 13.71 -19.01
CA PHE A 183 -12.16 14.44 -20.29
C PHE A 183 -12.65 15.88 -20.12
N ASN A 184 -13.40 16.20 -19.07
CA ASN A 184 -13.80 17.57 -18.76
C ASN A 184 -12.65 18.41 -18.17
N ALA A 185 -11.65 17.79 -17.54
CA ALA A 185 -10.55 18.50 -16.89
C ALA A 185 -9.60 19.20 -17.87
N ARG A 186 -8.88 20.21 -17.38
CA ARG A 186 -7.91 20.98 -18.18
C ARG A 186 -6.74 20.09 -18.65
N VAL A 187 -6.19 20.41 -19.82
CA VAL A 187 -4.92 19.87 -20.32
C VAL A 187 -3.82 20.89 -20.04
N LYS A 188 -2.75 20.48 -19.35
CA LYS A 188 -1.66 21.35 -18.89
C LYS A 188 -0.59 21.57 -19.96
N PHE A 189 -0.35 20.55 -20.78
CA PHE A 189 0.64 20.51 -21.83
C PHE A 189 0.22 19.50 -22.89
N ASP A 190 0.78 19.63 -24.10
CA ASP A 190 0.43 18.75 -25.21
C ASP A 190 0.86 17.30 -24.92
N PRO A 191 0.00 16.30 -25.20
CA PRO A 191 0.33 14.90 -24.95
C PRO A 191 1.68 14.49 -25.57
N GLY A 192 2.48 13.75 -24.81
CA GLY A 192 3.80 13.25 -25.23
C GLY A 192 4.97 14.20 -24.96
N THR A 193 4.71 15.47 -24.60
CA THR A 193 5.79 16.48 -24.47
C THR A 193 6.49 16.46 -23.11
N LYS A 194 5.82 16.01 -22.05
CA LYS A 194 6.35 15.99 -20.67
C LYS A 194 5.84 14.78 -19.90
N PHE A 195 6.64 14.29 -18.97
CA PHE A 195 6.23 13.32 -17.98
C PHE A 195 5.52 14.00 -16.81
N GLU A 196 4.29 13.58 -16.51
CA GLU A 196 3.57 13.92 -15.29
C GLU A 196 2.80 12.68 -14.80
N TYR A 197 3.24 12.13 -13.67
CA TYR A 197 2.67 10.91 -13.11
C TYR A 197 1.20 11.13 -12.72
N ASN A 198 0.29 10.32 -13.29
CA ASN A 198 -1.15 10.42 -13.04
C ASN A 198 -1.82 9.04 -13.20
N SER A 199 -2.33 8.47 -12.10
CA SER A 199 -2.99 7.15 -12.13
C SER A 199 -4.29 7.14 -12.90
N MET A 200 -4.90 8.29 -13.19
CA MET A 200 -6.07 8.34 -14.05
C MET A 200 -5.75 7.98 -15.50
N ASN A 201 -4.48 8.07 -15.93
CA ASN A 201 -4.07 7.51 -17.22
C ASN A 201 -4.26 5.98 -17.24
N SER A 202 -3.92 5.29 -16.15
CA SER A 202 -4.12 3.84 -15.99
C SER A 202 -5.61 3.49 -15.94
N TYR A 203 -6.43 4.31 -15.26
CA TYR A 203 -7.88 4.15 -15.26
C TYR A 203 -8.48 4.24 -16.67
N ILE A 204 -8.07 5.24 -17.47
CA ILE A 204 -8.55 5.36 -18.86
C ILE A 204 -8.07 4.19 -19.73
N LEU A 205 -6.86 3.67 -19.52
CA LEU A 205 -6.43 2.41 -20.15
C LEU A 205 -7.35 1.24 -19.76
N SER A 206 -7.86 1.20 -18.53
CA SER A 206 -8.88 0.22 -18.14
C SER A 206 -10.20 0.40 -18.85
N ALA A 207 -10.67 1.63 -19.01
CA ALA A 207 -11.88 1.89 -19.79
C ALA A 207 -11.70 1.42 -21.25
N VAL A 208 -10.52 1.62 -21.84
CA VAL A 208 -10.16 1.11 -23.18
C VAL A 208 -10.21 -0.42 -23.23
N VAL A 209 -9.63 -1.11 -22.25
CA VAL A 209 -9.70 -2.59 -22.18
C VAL A 209 -11.15 -3.05 -22.08
N THR A 210 -11.95 -2.41 -21.24
CA THR A 210 -13.37 -2.74 -21.10
C THR A 210 -14.14 -2.55 -22.39
N GLU A 211 -13.91 -1.43 -23.08
CA GLU A 211 -14.57 -1.12 -24.35
C GLU A 211 -14.23 -2.16 -25.44
N LEU A 212 -12.96 -2.52 -25.58
CA LEU A 212 -12.51 -3.41 -26.67
C LEU A 212 -12.78 -4.90 -26.39
N THR A 213 -13.04 -5.28 -25.14
CA THR A 213 -13.22 -6.68 -24.75
C THR A 213 -14.63 -7.02 -24.26
N GLY A 214 -15.40 -6.02 -23.82
CA GLY A 214 -16.65 -6.23 -23.09
C GLY A 214 -16.49 -6.83 -21.69
N LYS A 215 -15.27 -6.93 -21.16
CA LYS A 215 -14.92 -7.47 -19.84
C LYS A 215 -14.21 -6.41 -19.02
N THR A 216 -14.32 -6.44 -17.70
CA THR A 216 -13.44 -5.62 -16.86
C THR A 216 -11.97 -6.01 -17.10
N MET A 217 -11.03 -5.09 -16.87
CA MET A 217 -9.59 -5.42 -17.02
C MET A 217 -9.20 -6.57 -16.08
N PHE A 218 -9.76 -6.61 -14.87
CA PHE A 218 -9.51 -7.70 -13.93
C PHE A 218 -9.96 -9.05 -14.49
N GLU A 219 -11.15 -9.17 -15.08
CA GLU A 219 -11.61 -10.41 -15.71
C GLU A 219 -10.75 -10.80 -16.93
N TYR A 220 -10.39 -9.81 -17.77
CA TYR A 220 -9.56 -10.04 -18.94
C TYR A 220 -8.16 -10.57 -18.55
N LEU A 221 -7.49 -9.94 -17.60
CA LEU A 221 -6.21 -10.40 -17.07
C LEU A 221 -6.34 -11.71 -16.30
N SER A 222 -7.46 -11.94 -15.61
CA SER A 222 -7.72 -13.20 -14.91
C SER A 222 -7.68 -14.38 -15.87
N GLU A 223 -8.38 -14.27 -17.00
CA GLU A 223 -8.40 -15.30 -18.03
C GLU A 223 -7.04 -15.49 -18.72
N LYS A 224 -6.38 -14.39 -19.08
CA LYS A 224 -5.21 -14.42 -19.97
C LYS A 224 -3.88 -14.63 -19.24
N ILE A 225 -3.77 -14.18 -17.99
CA ILE A 225 -2.51 -14.13 -17.24
C ILE A 225 -2.66 -14.82 -15.88
N PHE A 226 -3.60 -14.38 -15.04
CA PHE A 226 -3.62 -14.82 -13.64
C PHE A 226 -3.93 -16.30 -13.49
N LEU A 227 -5.05 -16.78 -14.07
CA LEU A 227 -5.42 -18.20 -13.99
C LEU A 227 -4.39 -19.13 -14.65
N PRO A 228 -3.85 -18.84 -15.86
CA PRO A 228 -2.76 -19.64 -16.43
C PRO A 228 -1.52 -19.75 -15.53
N MET A 229 -1.24 -18.74 -14.70
CA MET A 229 -0.12 -18.70 -13.76
C MET A 229 -0.47 -19.22 -12.35
N GLY A 230 -1.70 -19.69 -12.13
CA GLY A 230 -2.18 -20.11 -10.81
C GLY A 230 -2.27 -18.96 -9.80
N ILE A 231 -2.50 -17.73 -10.28
CA ILE A 231 -2.74 -16.56 -9.43
C ILE A 231 -4.25 -16.51 -9.16
N THR A 232 -4.66 -17.09 -8.04
CA THR A 232 -6.08 -17.18 -7.63
C THR A 232 -6.42 -16.31 -6.43
N LYS A 233 -5.41 -15.90 -5.65
CA LYS A 233 -5.55 -15.00 -4.49
C LYS A 233 -5.27 -13.56 -4.88
N VAL A 234 -6.16 -13.01 -5.70
CA VAL A 234 -6.04 -11.67 -6.23
C VAL A 234 -7.39 -10.97 -6.21
N PHE A 235 -7.37 -9.68 -5.90
CA PHE A 235 -8.55 -8.83 -5.93
C PHE A 235 -8.15 -7.46 -6.49
N TRP A 236 -9.05 -6.84 -7.27
CA TRP A 236 -8.85 -5.51 -7.82
C TRP A 236 -10.15 -4.70 -7.79
N GLU A 237 -10.15 -3.62 -7.04
CA GLU A 237 -11.29 -2.71 -6.90
C GLU A 237 -11.72 -2.08 -8.22
N THR A 238 -13.01 -1.75 -8.30
CA THR A 238 -13.60 -0.95 -9.38
C THR A 238 -13.94 0.47 -8.93
N SER A 239 -14.02 1.38 -9.90
CA SER A 239 -14.62 2.70 -9.71
C SER A 239 -16.15 2.59 -9.55
N PRO A 240 -16.83 3.68 -9.13
CA PRO A 240 -18.29 3.72 -9.12
C PRO A 240 -18.94 3.48 -10.50
N GLU A 241 -18.21 3.67 -11.61
CA GLU A 241 -18.66 3.34 -12.96
C GLU A 241 -18.51 1.83 -13.31
N GLY A 242 -18.00 0.99 -12.39
CA GLY A 242 -17.75 -0.43 -12.61
C GLY A 242 -16.49 -0.75 -13.42
N VAL A 243 -15.63 0.23 -13.66
CA VAL A 243 -14.34 0.05 -14.37
C VAL A 243 -13.25 -0.29 -13.36
N THR A 244 -12.43 -1.31 -13.60
CA THR A 244 -11.28 -1.64 -12.75
C THR A 244 -10.41 -0.39 -12.53
N LYS A 245 -10.05 -0.08 -11.27
CA LYS A 245 -9.31 1.16 -10.94
C LYS A 245 -7.99 1.28 -11.69
N ALA A 246 -7.30 0.16 -11.93
CA ALA A 246 -6.07 0.01 -12.73
C ALA A 246 -4.80 0.74 -12.21
N GLY A 247 -4.96 1.90 -11.59
CA GLY A 247 -3.88 2.66 -10.99
C GLY A 247 -3.53 2.26 -9.56
N TRP A 248 -4.46 1.66 -8.84
CA TRP A 248 -4.35 1.18 -7.45
C TRP A 248 -5.49 0.21 -7.15
N GLY A 249 -5.66 -0.17 -5.87
CA GLY A 249 -6.80 -0.96 -5.40
C GLY A 249 -6.67 -2.46 -5.65
N MET A 250 -5.47 -2.93 -5.97
CA MET A 250 -5.19 -4.36 -6.13
C MET A 250 -4.50 -4.93 -4.89
N PHE A 251 -4.92 -6.14 -4.51
CA PHE A 251 -4.31 -6.98 -3.49
C PHE A 251 -3.73 -8.23 -4.15
N LEU A 252 -2.49 -8.56 -3.82
CA LEU A 252 -1.76 -9.68 -4.41
C LEU A 252 -0.79 -10.28 -3.39
N THR A 253 -0.58 -11.60 -3.42
CA THR A 253 0.43 -12.23 -2.58
C THR A 253 1.84 -11.92 -3.08
N GLN A 254 2.83 -11.93 -2.19
CA GLN A 254 4.23 -11.69 -2.56
C GLN A 254 4.74 -12.71 -3.60
N GLU A 255 4.32 -13.98 -3.50
CA GLU A 255 4.68 -15.01 -4.47
C GLU A 255 4.07 -14.73 -5.84
N ASP A 256 2.79 -14.36 -5.90
CA ASP A 256 2.13 -14.08 -7.18
C ASP A 256 2.69 -12.81 -7.85
N ALA A 257 3.09 -11.81 -7.05
CA ALA A 257 3.85 -10.66 -7.56
C ALA A 257 5.21 -11.10 -8.16
N ALA A 258 5.89 -12.06 -7.52
CA ALA A 258 7.13 -12.64 -8.03
C ALA A 258 6.92 -13.40 -9.36
N LYS A 259 5.80 -14.11 -9.53
CA LYS A 259 5.44 -14.75 -10.81
C LYS A 259 5.32 -13.74 -11.94
N LEU A 260 4.65 -12.61 -11.69
CA LEU A 260 4.50 -11.54 -12.69
C LEU A 260 5.82 -10.82 -12.98
N GLY A 261 6.72 -10.69 -12.00
CA GLY A 261 8.10 -10.25 -12.21
C GLY A 261 8.88 -11.22 -13.11
N CYS A 262 8.80 -12.53 -12.81
CA CYS A 262 9.45 -13.58 -13.60
C CYS A 262 8.87 -13.71 -15.02
N LEU A 263 7.59 -13.40 -15.23
CA LEU A 263 7.00 -13.37 -16.58
C LEU A 263 7.72 -12.33 -17.46
N TYR A 264 7.98 -11.13 -16.96
CA TYR A 264 8.74 -10.11 -17.69
C TYR A 264 10.23 -10.46 -17.82
N LEU A 265 10.83 -10.99 -16.76
CA LEU A 265 12.21 -11.48 -16.79
C LEU A 265 12.40 -12.49 -17.93
N ASN A 266 11.45 -13.43 -18.05
CA ASN A 266 11.42 -14.49 -19.06
C ASN A 266 10.76 -14.06 -20.38
N LYS A 267 10.65 -12.74 -20.65
CA LYS A 267 10.15 -12.19 -21.92
C LYS A 267 8.79 -12.76 -22.34
N GLY A 268 7.88 -12.85 -21.37
CA GLY A 268 6.49 -13.26 -21.54
C GLY A 268 6.23 -14.77 -21.52
N VAL A 269 7.23 -15.58 -21.14
CA VAL A 269 7.09 -17.04 -21.06
C VAL A 269 6.92 -17.49 -19.60
N TRP A 270 5.89 -18.29 -19.34
CA TRP A 270 5.61 -18.96 -18.07
C TRP A 270 5.48 -20.46 -18.30
N HIS A 271 6.31 -21.28 -17.63
CA HIS A 271 6.32 -22.75 -17.78
C HIS A 271 6.28 -23.26 -19.24
N GLY A 272 7.03 -22.60 -20.12
CA GLY A 272 7.11 -22.94 -21.55
C GLY A 272 5.95 -22.40 -22.42
N GLN A 273 4.90 -21.85 -21.80
CA GLN A 273 3.81 -21.17 -22.50
C GLN A 273 4.11 -19.68 -22.64
N ARG A 274 3.98 -19.13 -23.85
CA ARG A 274 3.99 -17.68 -24.08
C ARG A 274 2.63 -17.10 -23.68
N LEU A 275 2.61 -16.28 -22.64
CA LEU A 275 1.43 -15.55 -22.19
C LEU A 275 1.43 -14.09 -22.63
N LEU A 276 2.62 -13.53 -22.89
CA LEU A 276 2.80 -12.15 -23.38
C LEU A 276 3.86 -12.15 -24.49
N SER A 277 3.72 -11.32 -25.53
CA SER A 277 4.72 -11.28 -26.59
C SER A 277 6.08 -10.82 -26.08
N ARG A 278 7.14 -11.31 -26.74
CA ARG A 278 8.50 -10.87 -26.42
C ARG A 278 8.65 -9.40 -26.79
N GLU A 279 8.07 -9.04 -27.92
CA GLU A 279 8.05 -7.72 -28.52
C GLU A 279 7.46 -6.68 -27.56
N TRP A 280 6.31 -6.99 -26.94
CA TRP A 280 5.71 -6.12 -25.93
C TRP A 280 6.62 -5.97 -24.72
N VAL A 281 7.13 -7.07 -24.14
CA VAL A 281 7.98 -7.00 -22.94
C VAL A 281 9.24 -6.18 -23.21
N GLU A 282 9.89 -6.38 -24.35
CA GLU A 282 11.07 -5.63 -24.73
C GLU A 282 10.78 -4.14 -24.94
N GLU A 283 9.64 -3.80 -25.53
CA GLU A 283 9.28 -2.39 -25.75
C GLU A 283 8.84 -1.69 -24.46
N ALA A 284 8.04 -2.36 -23.63
CA ALA A 284 7.55 -1.84 -22.35
C ALA A 284 8.68 -1.57 -21.35
N THR A 285 9.80 -2.30 -21.45
CA THR A 285 10.96 -2.21 -20.56
C THR A 285 12.10 -1.35 -21.11
N LYS A 286 11.85 -0.54 -22.15
CA LYS A 286 12.77 0.50 -22.62
C LYS A 286 12.46 1.86 -21.97
N PRO A 287 13.46 2.76 -21.86
CA PRO A 287 13.23 4.18 -21.63
C PRO A 287 12.34 4.77 -22.74
N GLN A 288 11.12 5.18 -22.40
CA GLN A 288 10.18 5.80 -23.34
C GLN A 288 10.08 7.32 -23.14
N ILE A 289 10.22 7.78 -21.89
CA ILE A 289 10.22 9.21 -21.54
C ILE A 289 11.08 9.46 -20.30
N GLU A 290 11.76 10.60 -20.28
CA GLU A 290 12.55 11.06 -19.12
C GLU A 290 11.62 11.60 -18.02
N THR A 291 11.89 11.23 -16.77
CA THR A 291 11.10 11.66 -15.60
C THR A 291 11.70 12.87 -14.89
N GLY A 292 12.97 13.20 -15.20
CA GLY A 292 13.74 14.21 -14.47
C GLY A 292 14.20 13.79 -13.08
N ARG A 293 14.10 12.50 -12.72
CA ARG A 293 14.48 11.98 -11.39
C ARG A 293 15.82 11.25 -11.41
N GLU A 294 16.65 11.45 -10.40
CA GLU A 294 17.97 10.80 -10.33
C GLU A 294 17.91 9.27 -10.14
N THR A 295 16.95 8.78 -9.35
CA THR A 295 16.85 7.35 -9.01
C THR A 295 16.12 6.53 -10.07
N ASN A 296 15.27 7.17 -10.86
CA ASN A 296 14.49 6.54 -11.93
C ASN A 296 14.43 7.50 -13.12
N PRO A 297 15.53 7.65 -13.86
CA PRO A 297 15.70 8.71 -14.87
C PRO A 297 14.63 8.64 -15.95
N SER A 298 14.12 7.45 -16.25
CA SER A 298 13.13 7.26 -17.30
C SER A 298 12.00 6.32 -16.88
N TYR A 299 10.91 6.39 -17.65
CA TYR A 299 9.71 5.58 -17.51
C TYR A 299 9.48 4.79 -18.80
N GLY A 300 9.02 3.54 -18.66
CA GLY A 300 8.60 2.67 -19.76
C GLY A 300 7.09 2.70 -19.95
N TYR A 301 6.50 1.58 -20.37
CA TYR A 301 5.05 1.43 -20.39
C TYR A 301 4.55 0.93 -19.02
N GLN A 302 4.18 1.87 -18.15
CA GLN A 302 3.74 1.61 -16.78
C GLN A 302 4.80 0.95 -15.87
N LEU A 303 6.07 1.32 -16.07
CA LEU A 303 7.26 0.74 -15.43
C LEU A 303 8.31 1.81 -15.14
N TRP A 304 8.94 1.78 -13.97
CA TRP A 304 10.06 2.67 -13.65
C TRP A 304 11.38 2.04 -14.09
N MET A 305 12.17 2.77 -14.88
CA MET A 305 13.51 2.30 -15.25
C MET A 305 14.47 2.58 -14.09
N ASN A 306 15.46 1.71 -13.93
CA ASN A 306 16.48 1.82 -12.90
C ASN A 306 17.83 2.24 -13.49
N ASN A 307 18.77 2.65 -12.63
CA ASN A 307 20.11 3.10 -13.04
C ASN A 307 21.01 1.96 -13.54
N LEU A 308 20.72 0.71 -13.17
CA LEU A 308 21.40 -0.46 -13.73
C LEU A 308 20.76 -0.76 -15.10
N PRO A 309 21.51 -0.70 -16.21
CA PRO A 309 20.95 -0.86 -17.55
C PRO A 309 20.11 -2.13 -17.72
N GLY A 310 18.92 -1.99 -18.31
CA GLY A 310 17.99 -3.08 -18.56
C GLY A 310 17.18 -3.54 -17.33
N SER A 311 17.45 -3.00 -16.13
CA SER A 311 16.64 -3.27 -14.94
C SER A 311 15.52 -2.26 -14.78
N TYR A 312 14.41 -2.71 -14.18
CA TYR A 312 13.19 -1.94 -14.01
C TYR A 312 12.46 -2.36 -12.72
N THR A 313 11.52 -1.53 -12.29
CA THR A 313 10.79 -1.71 -11.03
C THR A 313 9.30 -1.51 -11.23
N TYR A 314 8.51 -2.45 -10.70
CA TYR A 314 7.08 -2.26 -10.50
C TYR A 314 6.97 -1.59 -9.14
N ASN A 315 6.45 -0.35 -9.08
CA ASN A 315 6.50 0.45 -7.86
C ASN A 315 5.11 0.85 -7.39
N GLY A 316 4.83 0.52 -6.14
CA GLY A 316 3.74 1.01 -5.33
C GLY A 316 4.22 1.94 -4.23
N MET A 317 3.32 2.83 -3.83
CA MET A 317 3.48 3.70 -2.66
C MET A 317 3.78 2.87 -1.40
N LEU A 318 4.48 3.44 -0.43
CA LEU A 318 4.81 2.83 0.87
C LEU A 318 5.73 1.62 0.76
N GLY A 319 6.36 1.40 -0.39
CA GLY A 319 7.37 0.36 -0.59
C GLY A 319 6.84 -0.98 -1.09
N GLN A 320 5.80 -0.99 -1.94
CA GLN A 320 5.37 -2.22 -2.62
C GLN A 320 6.15 -2.35 -3.94
N ASN A 321 7.28 -3.05 -3.92
CA ASN A 321 8.20 -3.06 -5.05
C ASN A 321 8.52 -4.47 -5.54
N VAL A 322 8.53 -4.63 -6.87
CA VAL A 322 9.13 -5.76 -7.58
C VAL A 322 10.27 -5.21 -8.44
N TYR A 323 11.50 -5.48 -8.04
CA TYR A 323 12.70 -5.14 -8.81
C TYR A 323 13.06 -6.31 -9.71
N VAL A 324 13.24 -6.04 -11.01
CA VAL A 324 13.64 -7.05 -11.99
C VAL A 324 15.01 -6.69 -12.54
N TYR A 325 15.95 -7.63 -12.42
CA TYR A 325 17.33 -7.48 -12.86
C TYR A 325 17.67 -8.54 -13.92
N PRO A 326 17.39 -8.29 -15.21
CA PRO A 326 17.62 -9.27 -16.27
C PRO A 326 19.07 -9.74 -16.39
N SER A 327 20.04 -8.85 -16.16
CA SER A 327 21.46 -9.20 -16.21
C SER A 327 21.91 -10.15 -15.08
N LEU A 328 21.10 -10.29 -14.02
CA LEU A 328 21.39 -11.14 -12.86
C LEU A 328 20.47 -12.38 -12.78
N ASP A 329 19.54 -12.51 -13.74
CA ASP A 329 18.39 -13.43 -13.71
C ASP A 329 17.66 -13.45 -12.36
N LEU A 330 17.39 -12.25 -11.83
CA LEU A 330 16.98 -12.02 -10.45
C LEU A 330 15.71 -11.16 -10.38
N VAL A 331 14.77 -11.55 -9.52
CA VAL A 331 13.61 -10.76 -9.10
C VAL A 331 13.66 -10.59 -7.59
N VAL A 332 13.51 -9.35 -7.10
CA VAL A 332 13.48 -9.02 -5.68
C VAL A 332 12.14 -8.37 -5.36
N ILE A 333 11.42 -8.89 -4.38
CA ILE A 333 10.09 -8.44 -4.01
C ILE A 333 10.12 -8.00 -2.56
N ILE A 334 9.58 -6.81 -2.28
CA ILE A 334 9.45 -6.27 -0.94
C ILE A 334 8.10 -5.58 -0.79
N ASN A 335 7.44 -5.86 0.32
CA ASN A 335 6.29 -5.12 0.81
C ASN A 335 6.70 -4.42 2.10
N ALA A 336 6.23 -3.20 2.31
CA ALA A 336 6.62 -2.36 3.43
C ALA A 336 5.52 -1.38 3.81
N GLY A 337 5.76 -0.59 4.85
CA GLY A 337 4.96 0.57 5.24
C GLY A 337 5.89 1.75 5.49
N ASN A 338 6.76 2.05 4.51
CA ASN A 338 7.77 3.11 4.62
C ASN A 338 7.25 4.49 4.21
N ASP A 339 8.07 5.51 4.49
CA ASP A 339 7.78 6.90 4.19
C ASP A 339 7.93 7.24 2.67
N GLU A 340 8.07 6.25 1.78
CA GLU A 340 8.36 6.44 0.35
C GLU A 340 7.11 6.44 -0.51
N VAL A 341 6.89 7.52 -1.28
CA VAL A 341 5.84 7.57 -2.31
C VAL A 341 6.34 7.09 -3.69
N PHE A 342 7.66 7.12 -3.93
CA PHE A 342 8.29 6.78 -5.22
C PHE A 342 9.55 5.92 -5.04
N ALA A 343 9.98 5.22 -6.10
CA ALA A 343 11.07 4.23 -6.14
C ALA A 343 12.52 4.75 -5.94
N GLY A 344 12.77 5.66 -5.00
CA GLY A 344 14.08 6.30 -4.80
C GLY A 344 14.55 6.47 -3.35
N GLY A 345 13.76 6.03 -2.36
CA GLY A 345 14.12 6.25 -0.96
C GLY A 345 15.10 5.23 -0.39
N THR A 346 15.22 5.25 0.94
CA THR A 346 16.12 4.42 1.75
C THR A 346 16.04 2.93 1.42
N MET A 347 14.85 2.37 1.27
CA MET A 347 14.66 0.96 0.95
C MET A 347 15.28 0.63 -0.41
N THR A 348 14.97 1.43 -1.43
CA THR A 348 15.52 1.24 -2.78
C THR A 348 17.04 1.41 -2.79
N LYS A 349 17.58 2.36 -2.01
CA LYS A 349 19.04 2.55 -1.86
C LYS A 349 19.71 1.32 -1.24
N ILE A 350 19.10 0.71 -0.22
CA ILE A 350 19.59 -0.53 0.37
C ILE A 350 19.57 -1.66 -0.66
N ILE A 351 18.44 -1.92 -1.33
CA ILE A 351 18.37 -2.98 -2.36
C ILE A 351 19.44 -2.77 -3.44
N ARG A 352 19.59 -1.54 -3.95
CA ARG A 352 20.58 -1.21 -4.98
C ARG A 352 22.03 -1.24 -4.49
N LYS A 353 22.28 -1.08 -3.19
CA LYS A 353 23.61 -1.28 -2.59
C LYS A 353 24.03 -2.75 -2.69
N TYR A 354 23.10 -3.69 -2.49
CA TYR A 354 23.39 -5.12 -2.58
C TYR A 354 23.29 -5.67 -4.02
N PHE A 355 22.50 -5.04 -4.89
CA PHE A 355 22.42 -5.41 -6.30
C PHE A 355 22.88 -4.24 -7.18
N HIS A 356 24.10 -3.77 -6.92
CA HIS A 356 24.73 -2.67 -7.66
C HIS A 356 25.32 -3.15 -8.99
N LYS A 357 25.70 -2.20 -9.85
CA LYS A 357 26.20 -2.47 -11.20
C LYS A 357 27.45 -3.35 -11.29
N ASP A 358 28.26 -3.42 -10.22
CA ASP A 358 29.50 -4.20 -10.20
C ASP A 358 29.33 -5.52 -9.40
N TYR A 359 28.13 -5.78 -8.86
CA TYR A 359 27.80 -7.06 -8.26
C TYR A 359 27.57 -8.09 -9.37
N VAL A 360 28.39 -9.14 -9.38
CA VAL A 360 28.29 -10.25 -10.32
C VAL A 360 28.09 -11.53 -9.51
N PRO A 361 26.86 -12.07 -9.43
CA PRO A 361 26.62 -13.36 -8.79
C PRO A 361 27.22 -14.49 -9.64
N SER A 362 27.45 -15.65 -9.03
CA SER A 362 28.01 -16.79 -9.74
C SER A 362 26.98 -17.39 -10.71
N ASP A 363 27.39 -17.72 -11.93
CA ASP A 363 26.55 -18.44 -12.91
C ASP A 363 26.49 -19.95 -12.63
N VAL A 364 27.38 -20.45 -11.77
CA VAL A 364 27.39 -21.83 -11.30
C VAL A 364 27.09 -21.89 -9.80
N PRO A 365 26.55 -23.01 -9.29
CA PRO A 365 26.36 -23.20 -7.85
C PRO A 365 27.65 -22.93 -7.06
N LEU A 366 27.53 -22.17 -5.98
CA LEU A 366 28.60 -21.97 -5.01
C LEU A 366 28.78 -23.23 -4.15
N PRO A 367 29.97 -23.45 -3.56
CA PRO A 367 30.12 -24.45 -2.51
C PRO A 367 29.14 -24.18 -1.37
N ARG A 368 28.58 -25.25 -0.81
CA ARG A 368 27.66 -25.16 0.33
C ARG A 368 28.31 -24.39 1.50
N ASP A 369 27.57 -23.44 2.08
CA ASP A 369 27.98 -22.63 3.23
C ASP A 369 27.00 -22.86 4.41
N PRO A 370 27.19 -23.93 5.22
CA PRO A 370 26.30 -24.22 6.34
C PRO A 370 26.26 -23.11 7.40
N VAL A 371 27.33 -22.30 7.51
CA VAL A 371 27.40 -21.19 8.46
C VAL A 371 26.53 -20.04 7.96
N GLY A 372 26.65 -19.67 6.68
CA GLY A 372 25.79 -18.69 6.03
C GLY A 372 24.32 -19.09 5.98
N GLU A 373 24.02 -20.36 5.68
CA GLU A 373 22.66 -20.91 5.73
C GLU A 373 22.03 -20.73 7.12
N LEU A 374 22.78 -21.08 8.18
CA LEU A 374 22.34 -20.91 9.57
C LEU A 374 22.17 -19.43 9.93
N GLU A 375 23.09 -18.59 9.46
CA GLU A 375 23.08 -17.14 9.67
C GLU A 375 21.81 -16.51 9.07
N LEU A 376 21.49 -16.84 7.82
CA LEU A 376 20.30 -16.38 7.11
C LEU A 376 19.01 -16.85 7.80
N ALA A 377 18.96 -18.14 8.17
CA ALA A 377 17.82 -18.70 8.90
C ALA A 377 17.61 -18.02 10.25
N THR A 378 18.70 -17.69 10.97
CA THR A 378 18.65 -16.99 12.25
C THR A 378 18.14 -15.56 12.10
N VAL A 379 18.59 -14.83 11.08
CA VAL A 379 18.11 -13.47 10.80
C VAL A 379 16.62 -13.50 10.45
N ARG A 380 16.18 -14.43 9.58
CA ARG A 380 14.76 -14.61 9.27
C ARG A 380 13.92 -14.87 10.51
N GLN A 381 14.34 -15.82 11.36
CA GLN A 381 13.62 -16.15 12.59
C GLN A 381 13.49 -14.93 13.52
N LYS A 382 14.52 -14.09 13.63
CA LYS A 382 14.48 -12.86 14.44
C LYS A 382 13.53 -11.81 13.87
N CYS A 383 13.36 -11.76 12.55
CA CYS A 383 12.41 -10.85 11.89
C CYS A 383 10.97 -11.34 12.08
N GLU A 384 10.71 -12.64 11.89
CA GLU A 384 9.37 -13.25 11.97
C GLU A 384 8.86 -13.40 13.42
N ASP A 385 9.73 -13.73 14.38
CA ASP A 385 9.41 -13.82 15.80
C ASP A 385 10.57 -13.29 16.67
N PRO A 386 10.69 -11.96 16.82
CA PRO A 386 11.75 -11.33 17.62
C PRO A 386 11.74 -11.76 19.11
N TYR A 387 10.68 -12.44 19.57
CA TYR A 387 10.51 -12.93 20.94
C TYR A 387 10.49 -14.46 21.03
N GLY A 388 10.71 -15.15 19.91
CA GLY A 388 10.71 -16.61 19.76
C GLY A 388 11.93 -17.26 20.38
N GLN A 389 13.06 -16.56 20.34
CA GLN A 389 14.23 -16.93 21.12
C GLN A 389 13.96 -16.52 22.57
N ALA A 390 13.92 -17.51 23.47
CA ALA A 390 13.87 -17.25 24.89
C ALA A 390 14.99 -16.23 25.20
N ARG A 391 14.61 -14.98 25.48
CA ARG A 391 15.56 -14.06 26.08
C ARG A 391 16.03 -14.80 27.33
N ILE A 392 17.33 -15.12 27.39
CA ILE A 392 17.96 -15.24 28.68
C ILE A 392 17.68 -13.86 29.30
N GLN A 393 16.69 -13.79 30.19
CA GLN A 393 16.53 -12.69 31.12
C GLN A 393 17.75 -12.75 32.06
N GLY A 394 18.94 -12.52 31.50
CA GLY A 394 20.22 -12.66 32.17
C GLY A 394 20.62 -11.31 32.72
N GLY A 395 20.75 -11.23 34.05
CA GLY A 395 21.44 -10.14 34.72
C GLY A 395 20.59 -9.25 35.63
N GLY A 396 19.47 -9.73 36.16
CA GLY A 396 18.73 -9.00 37.18
C GLY A 396 17.68 -9.88 37.83
N TRP A 397 18.07 -10.65 38.84
CA TRP A 397 17.16 -11.46 39.66
C TRP A 397 16.12 -10.53 40.30
N GLY A 398 14.96 -10.32 39.65
CA GLY A 398 13.84 -9.56 40.22
C GLY A 398 12.94 -8.81 39.24
N ARG A 399 13.47 -8.09 38.24
CA ARG A 399 12.68 -7.05 37.52
C ARG A 399 11.73 -7.55 36.41
N GLY A 400 12.05 -8.67 35.76
CA GLY A 400 11.23 -9.19 34.64
C GLY A 400 9.93 -9.88 35.10
N LYS A 401 9.94 -10.50 36.28
CA LYS A 401 8.77 -11.14 36.89
C LYS A 401 7.82 -10.14 37.53
N THR A 402 8.34 -9.05 38.11
CA THR A 402 7.53 -7.98 38.70
C THR A 402 6.74 -7.23 37.64
N ALA A 403 7.34 -6.88 36.49
CA ALA A 403 6.64 -6.12 35.44
C ALA A 403 5.46 -6.88 34.80
N ALA A 404 5.58 -8.20 34.60
CA ALA A 404 4.47 -9.02 34.10
C ALA A 404 3.35 -9.18 35.13
N ALA A 405 3.72 -9.40 36.41
CA ALA A 405 2.75 -9.46 37.50
C ALA A 405 2.04 -8.10 37.73
N GLU A 406 2.74 -6.99 37.54
CA GLU A 406 2.18 -5.63 37.61
C GLU A 406 1.19 -5.38 36.47
N SER A 407 1.52 -5.76 35.23
CA SER A 407 0.58 -5.62 34.12
C SER A 407 -0.67 -6.49 34.31
N ASP A 408 -0.52 -7.74 34.75
CA ASP A 408 -1.65 -8.64 34.98
C ASP A 408 -2.56 -8.09 36.10
N TYR A 409 -1.97 -7.61 37.20
CA TYR A 409 -2.72 -6.97 38.28
C TYR A 409 -3.48 -5.73 37.79
N PHE A 410 -2.82 -4.85 37.03
CA PHE A 410 -3.46 -3.66 36.46
C PHE A 410 -4.61 -4.01 35.51
N PHE A 411 -4.41 -5.01 34.64
CA PHE A 411 -5.44 -5.48 33.71
C PHE A 411 -6.66 -6.06 34.43
N HIS A 412 -6.46 -6.80 35.51
CA HIS A 412 -7.56 -7.22 36.38
C HIS A 412 -8.30 -6.05 37.03
N GLN A 413 -7.65 -4.92 37.31
CA GLN A 413 -8.31 -3.74 37.88
C GLN A 413 -9.18 -2.98 36.88
N ILE A 414 -8.85 -3.04 35.59
CA ILE A 414 -9.57 -2.32 34.52
C ILE A 414 -10.49 -3.22 33.72
N ASP A 415 -10.47 -4.52 33.95
CA ASP A 415 -11.40 -5.48 33.34
C ASP A 415 -12.86 -5.05 33.57
N GLY A 416 -13.70 -5.18 32.55
CA GLY A 416 -15.11 -4.75 32.57
C GLY A 416 -15.34 -3.27 32.31
N ARG A 417 -14.36 -2.39 32.57
CA ARG A 417 -14.55 -0.93 32.50
C ARG A 417 -14.87 -0.44 31.10
N LEU A 418 -15.89 0.41 31.01
CA LEU A 418 -16.34 1.09 29.79
C LEU A 418 -16.10 2.60 29.89
N TYR A 419 -15.32 3.13 28.96
CA TYR A 419 -15.06 4.56 28.82
C TYR A 419 -15.77 5.11 27.57
N GLU A 420 -16.50 6.22 27.71
CA GLU A 420 -17.10 6.95 26.61
C GLU A 420 -16.22 8.13 26.18
N MET A 421 -16.05 8.29 24.87
CA MET A 421 -15.22 9.34 24.28
C MET A 421 -15.93 10.68 24.40
N ARG A 422 -15.22 11.73 24.84
CA ARG A 422 -15.77 13.10 24.93
C ARG A 422 -15.94 13.76 23.57
N SER A 423 -15.18 13.33 22.57
CA SER A 423 -15.32 13.76 21.18
C SER A 423 -15.39 12.53 20.27
N LYS A 424 -16.27 12.61 19.27
CA LYS A 424 -16.41 11.63 18.20
C LYS A 424 -15.77 12.24 16.95
N GLY A 425 -14.96 11.47 16.23
CA GLY A 425 -14.29 11.95 15.03
C GLY A 425 -12.97 11.25 14.70
N ILE A 426 -12.59 10.22 15.46
CA ILE A 426 -11.36 9.47 15.23
C ILE A 426 -11.70 7.99 15.18
N GLY A 427 -11.32 7.37 14.07
CA GLY A 427 -11.55 5.96 13.85
C GLY A 427 -10.41 5.07 14.27
N LEU A 428 -10.71 3.78 14.31
CA LEU A 428 -9.69 2.73 14.40
C LEU A 428 -8.89 2.65 13.09
N PHE A 429 -9.47 3.06 11.97
CA PHE A 429 -8.86 2.97 10.64
C PHE A 429 -7.90 4.14 10.35
N PRO A 430 -6.68 3.88 9.86
CA PRO A 430 -5.75 4.92 9.41
C PRO A 430 -6.37 5.86 8.38
N LEU A 431 -5.99 7.13 8.45
CA LEU A 431 -6.54 8.16 7.59
C LEU A 431 -6.28 7.88 6.10
N ILE A 432 -5.05 7.49 5.78
CA ILE A 432 -4.65 7.15 4.41
C ILE A 432 -5.48 6.00 3.82
N MET A 433 -5.86 5.01 4.64
CA MET A 433 -6.70 3.91 4.19
C MET A 433 -8.11 4.39 3.86
N GLN A 434 -8.69 5.23 4.72
CA GLN A 434 -10.03 5.77 4.49
C GLN A 434 -10.11 6.52 3.15
N VAL A 435 -9.06 7.30 2.83
CA VAL A 435 -8.97 8.04 1.57
C VAL A 435 -8.77 7.10 0.36
N VAL A 436 -7.84 6.14 0.44
CA VAL A 436 -7.51 5.26 -0.71
C VAL A 436 -8.67 4.33 -1.07
N HIS A 437 -9.35 3.81 -0.05
CA HIS A 437 -10.48 2.87 -0.22
C HIS A 437 -11.83 3.59 -0.30
N ASN A 438 -11.89 4.90 -0.06
CA ASN A 438 -13.14 5.65 0.11
C ASN A 438 -14.05 5.03 1.20
N ASN A 439 -13.44 4.52 2.27
CA ASN A 439 -14.09 3.79 3.35
C ASN A 439 -13.90 4.56 4.67
N PHE A 440 -14.79 5.50 4.95
CA PHE A 440 -14.65 6.44 6.07
C PHE A 440 -15.24 5.93 7.38
N THR A 441 -14.64 6.36 8.48
CA THR A 441 -15.04 5.99 9.84
C THR A 441 -16.13 6.89 10.43
N ASN A 442 -17.02 6.30 11.24
CA ASN A 442 -18.01 7.01 12.04
C ASN A 442 -17.45 7.60 13.35
N GLY A 443 -16.19 7.30 13.67
CA GLY A 443 -15.52 7.72 14.89
C GLY A 443 -15.88 6.87 16.11
N ILE A 444 -14.86 6.56 16.90
CA ILE A 444 -14.97 5.76 18.12
C ILE A 444 -15.80 6.52 19.15
N ALA A 445 -16.86 5.89 19.63
CA ALA A 445 -17.74 6.42 20.67
C ALA A 445 -17.40 5.88 22.07
N ALA A 446 -16.88 4.65 22.16
CA ALA A 446 -16.53 4.04 23.44
C ALA A 446 -15.43 2.98 23.32
N LEU A 447 -14.75 2.73 24.45
CA LEU A 447 -13.74 1.70 24.62
C LEU A 447 -14.05 0.90 25.91
N ARG A 448 -14.17 -0.42 25.78
CA ARG A 448 -14.24 -1.34 26.91
C ARG A 448 -12.99 -2.22 26.98
N PHE A 449 -12.55 -2.51 28.21
CA PHE A 449 -11.49 -3.46 28.49
C PHE A 449 -12.11 -4.79 28.95
N GLU A 450 -11.72 -5.91 28.33
CA GLU A 450 -12.26 -7.23 28.65
C GLU A 450 -11.15 -8.29 28.72
N MET A 451 -11.00 -8.92 29.87
CA MET A 451 -10.14 -10.10 30.04
C MET A 451 -10.89 -11.35 29.59
N LYS A 452 -10.39 -12.00 28.53
CA LYS A 452 -10.90 -13.30 28.06
C LYS A 452 -9.76 -14.30 27.98
N SER A 453 -9.88 -15.42 28.69
CA SER A 453 -8.87 -16.49 28.70
C SER A 453 -7.44 -15.99 29.00
N GLY A 454 -7.31 -15.02 29.92
CA GLY A 454 -6.02 -14.42 30.30
C GLY A 454 -5.44 -13.44 29.27
N ILE A 455 -6.22 -13.02 28.26
CA ILE A 455 -5.82 -12.03 27.27
C ILE A 455 -6.69 -10.78 27.44
N MET A 456 -6.04 -9.62 27.52
CA MET A 456 -6.72 -8.32 27.50
C MET A 456 -7.24 -8.05 26.09
N ASN A 457 -8.54 -7.77 25.96
CA ASN A 457 -9.18 -7.36 24.72
C ASN A 457 -9.66 -5.92 24.87
N LEU A 458 -9.39 -5.10 23.85
CA LEU A 458 -9.98 -3.77 23.73
C LEU A 458 -11.15 -3.87 22.78
N VAL A 459 -12.33 -3.52 23.29
CA VAL A 459 -13.59 -3.53 22.53
C VAL A 459 -13.97 -2.09 22.22
N PHE A 460 -13.81 -1.69 20.97
CA PHE A 460 -14.18 -0.37 20.48
C PHE A 460 -15.59 -0.39 19.90
N ARG A 461 -16.39 0.64 20.19
CA ARG A 461 -17.69 0.89 19.56
C ARG A 461 -17.60 2.11 18.65
N GLU A 462 -17.97 1.95 17.39
CA GLU A 462 -17.88 3.00 16.37
C GLU A 462 -19.08 2.93 15.43
N GLY A 463 -19.96 3.94 15.49
CA GLY A 463 -21.27 3.84 14.83
C GLY A 463 -22.03 2.59 15.30
N GLU A 464 -22.42 1.73 14.35
CA GLU A 464 -23.05 0.43 14.61
C GLU A 464 -22.04 -0.72 14.74
N ASP A 465 -20.77 -0.48 14.39
CA ASP A 465 -19.72 -1.49 14.39
C ASP A 465 -19.08 -1.64 15.78
N VAL A 466 -18.65 -2.88 16.08
CA VAL A 466 -17.92 -3.23 17.30
C VAL A 466 -16.65 -4.00 16.93
N TYR A 467 -15.50 -3.47 17.33
CA TYR A 467 -14.20 -4.05 17.04
C TYR A 467 -13.60 -4.67 18.30
N THR A 468 -13.14 -5.91 18.23
CA THR A 468 -12.43 -6.56 19.35
C THR A 468 -10.97 -6.80 18.97
N LEU A 469 -10.06 -6.17 19.71
CA LEU A 469 -8.62 -6.28 19.51
C LEU A 469 -7.98 -7.03 20.69
N PRO A 470 -7.59 -8.32 20.52
CA PRO A 470 -6.82 -9.02 21.53
C PRO A 470 -5.41 -8.41 21.59
N VAL A 471 -4.97 -8.01 22.77
CA VAL A 471 -3.66 -7.37 22.96
C VAL A 471 -2.63 -8.43 23.36
N GLY A 472 -1.63 -8.61 22.51
CA GLY A 472 -0.50 -9.44 22.84
C GLY A 472 0.64 -8.67 23.50
N MET A 473 0.98 -9.05 24.73
CA MET A 473 2.09 -8.44 25.47
C MET A 473 3.43 -9.01 24.97
N GLY A 474 4.16 -8.20 24.21
CA GLY A 474 5.45 -8.59 23.61
C GLY A 474 5.35 -9.38 22.31
N ARG A 475 4.28 -10.14 22.05
CA ARG A 475 4.02 -10.79 20.74
C ARG A 475 2.69 -10.36 20.18
N SER A 476 2.58 -10.21 18.87
CA SER A 476 1.34 -9.79 18.20
C SER A 476 0.24 -10.85 18.33
N ARG A 477 -1.00 -10.41 18.58
CA ARG A 477 -2.21 -11.23 18.54
C ARG A 477 -3.07 -10.77 17.37
N TYR A 478 -3.78 -11.69 16.74
CA TYR A 478 -4.49 -11.42 15.50
C TYR A 478 -5.99 -11.53 15.68
N SER A 479 -6.74 -10.63 15.07
CA SER A 479 -8.19 -10.68 14.94
C SER A 479 -8.60 -10.16 13.56
N VAL A 480 -9.88 -10.33 13.23
CA VAL A 480 -10.48 -9.72 12.05
C VAL A 480 -11.35 -8.56 12.53
N VAL A 481 -11.14 -7.39 11.93
CA VAL A 481 -11.96 -6.20 12.14
C VAL A 481 -12.82 -6.01 10.91
N ARG A 482 -14.12 -5.77 11.09
CA ARG A 482 -15.05 -5.50 10.00
C ARG A 482 -15.45 -4.03 10.03
N LEU A 483 -15.13 -3.28 8.97
CA LEU A 483 -15.48 -1.87 8.81
C LEU A 483 -16.36 -1.71 7.57
N ASN A 484 -17.56 -1.14 7.75
CA ASN A 484 -18.52 -0.96 6.64
C ASN A 484 -18.66 -2.23 5.77
N GLN A 485 -18.77 -3.40 6.42
CA GLN A 485 -18.88 -4.74 5.80
C GLN A 485 -17.61 -5.34 5.14
N GLU A 486 -16.49 -4.62 5.11
CA GLU A 486 -15.21 -5.19 4.65
C GLU A 486 -14.37 -5.70 5.83
N GLU A 487 -13.77 -6.87 5.67
CA GLU A 487 -12.97 -7.52 6.72
C GLU A 487 -11.47 -7.29 6.52
N TYR A 488 -10.78 -6.95 7.60
CA TYR A 488 -9.34 -6.70 7.63
C TYR A 488 -8.67 -7.54 8.71
N LEU A 489 -7.65 -8.31 8.35
CA LEU A 489 -6.78 -8.99 9.32
C LEU A 489 -5.91 -7.97 10.04
N VAL A 490 -6.00 -7.94 11.37
CA VAL A 490 -5.29 -6.97 12.21
C VAL A 490 -4.40 -7.70 13.20
N GLY A 491 -3.14 -7.27 13.31
CA GLY A 491 -2.19 -7.69 14.34
C GLY A 491 -2.05 -6.62 15.41
N THR A 492 -2.40 -6.94 16.66
CA THR A 492 -2.30 -6.03 17.79
C THR A 492 -1.22 -6.46 18.78
N LYS A 493 -0.31 -5.54 19.09
CA LYS A 493 0.79 -5.73 20.02
C LYS A 493 0.80 -4.62 21.05
N GLY A 494 0.92 -5.00 22.32
CA GLY A 494 0.88 -4.07 23.44
C GLY A 494 2.15 -4.06 24.28
N ARG A 495 2.35 -2.92 24.95
CA ARG A 495 3.31 -2.74 26.04
C ARG A 495 2.67 -1.93 27.15
N TYR A 496 2.83 -2.40 28.37
CA TYR A 496 2.45 -1.68 29.58
C TYR A 496 3.68 -1.05 30.24
N GLY A 497 3.50 0.12 30.85
CA GLY A 497 4.52 0.83 31.60
C GLY A 497 3.95 2.08 32.25
N TYR A 498 4.83 3.02 32.60
CA TYR A 498 4.47 4.30 33.20
C TYR A 498 5.11 5.44 32.39
N ASN A 499 4.46 6.61 32.34
CA ASN A 499 5.05 7.83 31.78
C ASN A 499 5.98 8.51 32.80
N GLU A 500 6.52 9.68 32.43
CA GLU A 500 7.45 10.47 33.27
C GLU A 500 6.80 10.97 34.57
N ASP A 501 5.48 11.16 34.56
CA ASP A 501 4.68 11.57 35.72
C ASP A 501 4.25 10.38 36.60
N GLY A 502 4.64 9.15 36.25
CA GLY A 502 4.29 7.94 36.98
C GLY A 502 2.87 7.43 36.72
N GLU A 503 2.19 7.91 35.67
CA GLU A 503 0.86 7.47 35.26
C GLU A 503 0.95 6.16 34.45
N PRO A 504 0.07 5.18 34.68
CA PRO A 504 0.02 3.97 33.87
C PRO A 504 -0.26 4.28 32.40
N VAL A 505 0.47 3.61 31.50
CA VAL A 505 0.30 3.74 30.05
C VAL A 505 0.24 2.37 29.38
N LEU A 506 -0.81 2.15 28.60
CA LEU A 506 -0.91 1.04 27.64
C LEU A 506 -0.62 1.57 26.24
N SER A 507 0.53 1.18 25.67
CA SER A 507 0.91 1.50 24.29
C SER A 507 0.61 0.32 23.37
N LEU A 508 0.00 0.60 22.23
CA LEU A 508 -0.45 -0.39 21.26
C LEU A 508 0.07 -0.05 19.87
N ARG A 509 0.49 -1.09 19.14
CA ARG A 509 0.63 -1.08 17.68
C ARG A 509 -0.46 -1.99 17.11
N ILE A 510 -1.20 -1.46 16.15
CA ILE A 510 -2.35 -2.09 15.51
C ILE A 510 -2.06 -2.09 14.02
N ALA A 511 -1.49 -3.17 13.52
CA ALA A 511 -1.09 -3.30 12.12
C ALA A 511 -2.21 -3.93 11.30
N PHE A 512 -2.54 -3.32 10.17
CA PHE A 512 -3.47 -3.87 9.19
C PHE A 512 -2.65 -4.77 8.26
N ILE A 513 -2.74 -6.09 8.44
CA ILE A 513 -1.77 -7.06 7.91
C ILE A 513 -1.83 -7.17 6.38
N GLU A 514 -3.00 -6.89 5.80
CA GLU A 514 -3.21 -6.88 4.35
C GLU A 514 -2.78 -5.54 3.70
N GLU A 515 -2.31 -4.59 4.51
CA GLU A 515 -2.16 -3.18 4.18
C GLU A 515 -0.78 -2.66 4.57
N ALA A 516 -0.40 -1.51 4.01
CA ALA A 516 0.90 -0.91 4.25
C ALA A 516 0.93 0.05 5.47
N THR A 517 0.02 -0.11 6.43
CA THR A 517 -0.25 0.90 7.45
C THR A 517 -0.47 0.31 8.84
N GLU A 518 -0.18 1.12 9.86
CA GLU A 518 -0.42 0.80 11.27
C GLU A 518 -1.03 1.98 12.01
N ARG A 519 -1.83 1.69 13.03
CA ARG A 519 -2.20 2.67 14.08
C ARG A 519 -1.38 2.43 15.33
N ARG A 520 -0.98 3.53 15.95
CA ARG A 520 -0.39 3.55 17.29
C ARG A 520 -1.38 4.20 18.23
N LEU A 521 -1.60 3.59 19.37
CA LEU A 521 -2.47 4.10 20.41
C LEU A 521 -1.75 4.05 21.75
N LYS A 522 -1.59 5.19 22.41
CA LYS A 522 -1.21 5.26 23.81
C LYS A 522 -2.43 5.64 24.64
N ILE A 523 -2.77 4.79 25.59
CA ILE A 523 -3.82 5.05 26.57
C ILE A 523 -3.14 5.44 27.87
N VAL A 524 -3.30 6.69 28.29
CA VAL A 524 -2.80 7.23 29.55
C VAL A 524 -3.94 7.17 30.57
N PHE A 525 -3.68 6.56 31.72
CA PHE A 525 -4.67 6.41 32.78
C PHE A 525 -4.36 7.43 33.90
N HIS A 526 -4.99 8.61 33.82
CA HIS A 526 -4.80 9.68 34.80
C HIS A 526 -5.35 9.29 36.18
N ASP A 527 -6.54 8.70 36.18
CA ASP A 527 -7.19 8.18 37.39
C ASP A 527 -8.15 7.03 37.03
N ARG A 528 -9.02 6.62 37.96
CA ARG A 528 -9.99 5.54 37.71
C ARG A 528 -11.07 5.91 36.69
N GLU A 529 -11.47 7.18 36.66
CA GLU A 529 -12.59 7.70 35.88
C GLU A 529 -12.16 8.34 34.56
N ASN A 530 -10.92 8.84 34.44
CA ASN A 530 -10.45 9.57 33.27
C ASN A 530 -9.24 8.90 32.59
N ILE A 531 -9.34 8.73 31.27
CA ILE A 531 -8.24 8.29 30.41
C ILE A 531 -8.08 9.23 29.22
N THR A 532 -6.88 9.24 28.66
CA THR A 532 -6.58 9.93 27.40
C THR A 532 -6.00 8.96 26.39
N LEU A 533 -6.56 8.96 25.18
CA LEU A 533 -6.12 8.19 24.04
C LEU A 533 -5.35 9.11 23.10
N GLN A 534 -4.06 8.85 22.94
CA GLN A 534 -3.19 9.54 21.99
C GLN A 534 -2.95 8.61 20.81
N TRP A 535 -3.38 9.04 19.63
CA TRP A 535 -3.25 8.26 18.41
C TRP A 535 -2.11 8.79 17.54
N ASP A 536 -1.60 7.90 16.71
CA ASP A 536 -0.61 8.16 15.68
C ASP A 536 -0.78 7.06 14.60
N GLU A 537 -0.20 7.23 13.42
CA GLU A 537 -0.23 6.24 12.36
C GLU A 537 1.11 6.14 11.64
N THR A 538 1.44 4.96 11.12
CA THR A 538 2.63 4.75 10.27
C THR A 538 2.14 4.36 8.89
N PRO A 539 2.66 4.96 7.81
CA PRO A 539 3.78 5.94 7.71
C PRO A 539 3.37 7.43 7.89
N GLY A 540 2.51 7.74 8.86
CA GLY A 540 1.94 9.06 9.11
C GLY A 540 2.95 10.11 9.61
N ASN A 541 3.23 11.08 8.73
CA ASN A 541 3.39 12.52 8.96
C ASN A 541 3.94 13.13 7.67
N ASP A 542 5.06 12.58 7.17
CA ASP A 542 5.71 13.05 5.94
C ASP A 542 4.85 12.81 4.70
N ILE A 543 4.14 11.69 4.62
CA ILE A 543 3.31 11.36 3.45
C ILE A 543 2.07 12.21 3.37
N ILE A 544 1.40 12.43 4.50
CA ILE A 544 0.19 13.27 4.54
C ILE A 544 0.59 14.72 4.24
N GLN A 545 1.69 15.20 4.83
CA GLN A 545 2.26 16.50 4.48
C GLN A 545 2.69 16.58 3.01
N ASN A 546 3.23 15.52 2.41
CA ASN A 546 3.62 15.50 1.00
C ASN A 546 2.41 15.46 0.05
N ILE A 547 1.38 14.67 0.34
CA ILE A 547 0.09 14.71 -0.36
C ILE A 547 -0.44 16.15 -0.30
N LEU A 548 -0.34 16.79 0.87
CA LEU A 548 -0.81 18.16 1.06
C LEU A 548 0.07 19.20 0.37
N LYS A 549 1.39 19.02 0.29
CA LYS A 549 2.26 19.84 -0.57
C LYS A 549 1.94 19.66 -2.04
N MET A 550 1.62 18.45 -2.52
CA MET A 550 1.18 18.24 -3.91
C MET A 550 -0.13 18.97 -4.23
N ILE A 551 -0.95 19.19 -3.20
CA ILE A 551 -2.18 20.00 -3.27
C ILE A 551 -1.87 21.51 -3.20
N THR A 552 -1.01 21.97 -2.27
CA THR A 552 -0.80 23.40 -1.96
C THR A 552 0.30 24.09 -2.76
N THR A 553 1.39 23.39 -3.12
CA THR A 553 2.50 23.94 -3.92
C THR A 553 2.28 23.80 -5.43
N GLY A 554 1.10 23.30 -5.82
CA GLY A 554 0.67 23.24 -7.19
C GLY A 554 1.31 22.08 -7.95
N SER A 555 0.51 21.05 -8.19
CA SER A 555 0.56 20.31 -9.47
C SER A 555 0.04 21.16 -10.65
N GLY A 556 -0.08 22.48 -10.48
CA GLY A 556 -0.71 23.41 -11.45
C GLY A 556 -2.24 23.27 -11.54
N ASN A 557 -2.88 22.74 -10.50
CA ASN A 557 -4.21 22.14 -10.54
C ASN A 557 -5.34 22.89 -9.82
N THR A 558 -5.08 23.98 -9.12
CA THR A 558 -6.13 24.67 -8.37
C THR A 558 -6.82 25.73 -9.23
N ASN A 559 -8.16 25.72 -9.21
CA ASN A 559 -8.92 26.93 -9.53
C ASN A 559 -8.39 28.11 -8.70
N PHE A 560 -8.30 29.29 -9.31
CA PHE A 560 -7.90 30.55 -8.65
C PHE A 560 -8.61 30.79 -7.30
N ILE A 561 -9.81 30.25 -7.12
CA ILE A 561 -10.61 30.32 -5.90
C ILE A 561 -10.01 29.47 -4.76
N VAL A 562 -9.53 28.25 -5.04
CA VAL A 562 -8.91 27.40 -4.01
C VAL A 562 -7.56 27.96 -3.60
N ASP A 563 -6.76 28.43 -4.57
CA ASP A 563 -5.52 29.15 -4.27
C ASP A 563 -5.77 30.40 -3.43
N SER A 564 -6.80 31.18 -3.80
CA SER A 564 -7.19 32.35 -3.02
C SER A 564 -7.59 31.96 -1.61
N VAL A 565 -8.47 30.97 -1.40
CA VAL A 565 -8.90 30.53 -0.06
C VAL A 565 -7.73 30.00 0.77
N MET A 566 -6.89 29.12 0.21
CA MET A 566 -5.75 28.53 0.92
C MET A 566 -4.68 29.57 1.26
N ASN A 567 -4.47 30.58 0.42
CA ASN A 567 -3.56 31.70 0.69
C ASN A 567 -4.03 32.63 1.83
N HIS A 568 -5.29 32.52 2.27
CA HIS A 568 -5.82 33.28 3.41
C HIS A 568 -5.83 32.47 4.72
N ILE A 569 -5.49 31.18 4.68
CA ILE A 569 -5.37 30.36 5.89
C ILE A 569 -3.96 30.55 6.46
N ASN A 570 -3.86 30.79 7.78
CA ASN A 570 -2.57 30.86 8.44
C ASN A 570 -1.87 29.49 8.31
N PRO A 571 -0.66 29.42 7.71
CA PRO A 571 0.09 28.18 7.55
C PRO A 571 0.28 27.39 8.85
N GLU A 572 0.50 28.08 9.98
CA GLU A 572 0.67 27.44 11.29
C GLU A 572 -0.64 26.78 11.75
N LEU A 573 -1.79 27.45 11.57
CA LEU A 573 -3.09 26.87 11.93
C LEU A 573 -3.45 25.67 11.05
N LEU A 574 -3.03 25.70 9.77
CA LEU A 574 -3.23 24.58 8.85
C LEU A 574 -2.37 23.38 9.26
N GLU A 575 -1.09 23.62 9.59
CA GLU A 575 -0.17 22.60 10.06
C GLU A 575 -0.64 21.98 11.38
N ASP A 576 -1.10 22.80 12.33
CA ASP A 576 -1.69 22.35 13.59
C ASP A 576 -2.97 21.53 13.37
N ALA A 577 -3.86 21.95 12.47
CA ALA A 577 -5.08 21.21 12.12
C ALA A 577 -4.75 19.86 11.47
N MET A 578 -3.75 19.82 10.60
CA MET A 578 -3.26 18.60 9.96
C MET A 578 -2.66 17.64 11.00
N GLN A 579 -1.75 18.13 11.84
CA GLN A 579 -1.15 17.31 12.89
C GLN A 579 -2.22 16.80 13.86
N SER A 580 -3.19 17.63 14.22
CA SER A 580 -4.34 17.25 15.04
C SER A 580 -5.24 16.19 14.38
N ALA A 581 -5.26 16.08 13.05
CA ALA A 581 -6.00 15.00 12.36
C ALA A 581 -5.21 13.67 12.33
N ILE A 582 -3.89 13.74 12.21
CA ILE A 582 -2.99 12.56 12.11
C ILE A 582 -2.67 11.99 13.49
N GLU A 583 -2.37 12.87 14.45
CA GLU A 583 -1.99 12.56 15.83
C GLU A 583 -3.06 13.01 16.84
N PRO A 584 -4.32 12.55 16.72
CA PRO A 584 -5.38 13.10 17.54
C PRO A 584 -5.31 12.61 18.98
N VAL A 585 -5.65 13.51 19.90
CA VAL A 585 -5.83 13.22 21.33
C VAL A 585 -7.32 13.24 21.69
N VAL A 586 -7.80 12.18 22.36
CA VAL A 586 -9.19 12.00 22.80
C VAL A 586 -9.24 11.73 24.28
N ASN A 587 -10.05 12.50 25.00
CA ASN A 587 -10.34 12.23 26.41
C ASN A 587 -11.57 11.33 26.51
N ALA A 588 -11.53 10.36 27.41
CA ALA A 588 -12.65 9.46 27.68
C ALA A 588 -12.91 9.34 29.18
N VAL A 589 -14.18 9.14 29.52
CA VAL A 589 -14.68 9.09 30.90
C VAL A 589 -15.40 7.77 31.17
N LEU A 590 -15.18 7.20 32.35
CA LEU A 590 -15.80 5.96 32.79
C LEU A 590 -17.32 6.14 32.93
N VAL A 591 -18.10 5.25 32.32
CA VAL A 591 -19.57 5.29 32.36
C VAL A 591 -20.17 4.10 33.09
N GLU A 592 -19.52 2.94 33.04
CA GLU A 592 -19.95 1.75 33.76
C GLU A 592 -18.99 1.49 34.93
N LYS A 593 -19.50 1.64 36.16
CA LYS A 593 -18.82 1.25 37.40
C LYS A 593 -19.16 -0.21 37.63
N ASP A 594 -18.17 -1.07 37.85
CA ASP A 594 -18.42 -2.47 38.18
C ASP A 594 -19.48 -2.58 39.30
N MET A 595 -20.44 -3.50 39.10
CA MET A 595 -21.31 -4.02 40.15
C MET A 595 -20.52 -4.90 41.11
#